data_AF-A0A9P6PIE4-F1
#
_entry.id   AF-A0A9P6PIE4-F1
#
_cell.length_a   1.000
_cell.length_b   1.000
_cell.length_c   1.000
_cell.angle_alpha   90.00
_cell.angle_beta   90.00
_cell.angle_gamma   90.00
#
_symmetry.space_group_name_H-M   'P 1'
#
loop_
_entity.id
_entity.type
_entity.pdbx_description
1 polymer ?
#
loop_
_entity_poly.entity_id
_entity_poly.type
_entity_poly.pdbx_seq_one_letter_code
_entity_poly.pdbx_strand_id
1 'polypeptide(L)'
;MSSSRQYLAYEQRQARELNAAFESESDTHQGDDEDALSLLSDHDEQTLLPTSHANASTTSVFSFESIPMIPLTQTQARAPELQKKVSFLNGLALLVGSMIGSGLFSSPGPILETTGAPGTALVIWFVSGLLAFSGALCYAELGTMLPMNGGESVYLNRAFGSLVSFIFEFVTIVVQRPGSVAIVCIVFGEYVSRIAYHTYFFQVPHDSDAAVELADSVIPDYLPRLLAFVCLLVLSMINAFSIRAGIRVQDILTTLKVIVAVAISITGVVTLCRGTFWGNNSFHGEPFKGIESLTFGQYAIALYSGLWAYDGWNNLNYVSGEMKHPHRDLPRVIFFGFPLVIVCYLLANVAYLAVLRSEVVMHTNTVAMDFGKKMLGPVGGILFAVCVALSCFGTANASVFTGARIIYVSAKQGHLPTYFGKLNTSRQTPTTAIVLQAALTGVMILIGSYRRLVNFYSVCAWIFYFLAVLALLVFRYKEPDLKRPYRVWLSTPILFCALALFLCTTPFIAAPYESLAAIGFVFLAIPIWLVHVRFRQNIFNSWTNMVGWFKRRRQGYRGMEMAEADDI
;
A
#
# COMPACT_ATOMS: atom_id res chain seq x y z
N MET A 1 40.22 5.80 -34.51
CA MET A 1 40.87 6.85 -33.69
C MET A 1 40.47 8.28 -34.06
N SER A 2 39.91 8.58 -35.25
CA SER A 2 39.45 9.96 -35.59
C SER A 2 38.09 10.34 -34.99
N SER A 3 37.16 9.39 -34.84
CA SER A 3 35.81 9.63 -34.29
C SER A 3 35.83 10.01 -32.78
N SER A 4 36.68 9.38 -31.97
CA SER A 4 36.78 9.67 -30.53
C SER A 4 37.35 11.07 -30.24
N ARG A 5 38.19 11.62 -31.13
CA ARG A 5 38.71 12.99 -30.99
C ARG A 5 37.67 14.05 -31.36
N GLN A 6 36.77 13.75 -32.29
CA GLN A 6 35.64 14.64 -32.61
C GLN A 6 34.59 14.67 -31.49
N TYR A 7 34.37 13.54 -30.81
CA TYR A 7 33.45 13.47 -29.67
C TYR A 7 33.96 14.24 -28.45
N LEU A 8 35.26 14.10 -28.13
CA LEU A 8 35.91 14.87 -27.06
C LEU A 8 35.96 16.37 -27.37
N ALA A 9 36.15 16.76 -28.63
CA ALA A 9 36.10 18.16 -29.05
C ALA A 9 34.68 18.74 -28.95
N TYR A 10 33.64 17.92 -29.17
CA TYR A 10 32.24 18.30 -29.01
C TYR A 10 31.88 18.50 -27.52
N GLU A 11 32.25 17.57 -26.63
CA GLU A 11 32.02 17.71 -25.19
C GLU A 11 32.77 18.90 -24.59
N GLN A 12 34.01 19.16 -25.01
CA GLN A 12 34.76 20.33 -24.55
C GLN A 12 34.17 21.66 -25.04
N ARG A 13 33.51 21.66 -26.19
CA ARG A 13 32.81 22.85 -26.71
C ARG A 13 31.52 23.09 -25.94
N GLN A 14 30.77 22.02 -25.66
CA GLN A 14 29.53 22.07 -24.89
C GLN A 14 29.78 22.48 -23.42
N ALA A 15 30.88 22.03 -22.82
CA ALA A 15 31.29 22.45 -21.47
C ALA A 15 31.73 23.92 -21.41
N ARG A 16 32.34 24.47 -22.47
CA ARG A 16 32.69 25.89 -22.55
C ARG A 16 31.46 26.77 -22.74
N GLU A 17 30.49 26.33 -23.53
CA GLU A 17 29.20 27.03 -23.70
C GLU A 17 28.38 27.02 -22.40
N LEU A 18 28.42 25.91 -21.64
CA LEU A 18 27.77 25.82 -20.33
C LEU A 18 28.42 26.76 -19.28
N ASN A 19 29.76 26.82 -19.25
CA ASN A 19 30.47 27.71 -18.34
C ASN A 19 30.27 29.19 -18.72
N ALA A 20 30.20 29.52 -20.01
CA ALA A 20 29.88 30.87 -20.47
C ALA A 20 28.44 31.28 -20.10
N ALA A 21 27.49 30.34 -20.14
CA ALA A 21 26.12 30.58 -19.68
C ALA A 21 26.06 30.81 -18.15
N PHE A 22 26.80 30.04 -17.37
CA PHE A 22 26.90 30.21 -15.92
C PHE A 22 27.60 31.53 -15.51
N GLU A 23 28.62 31.97 -16.25
CA GLU A 23 29.25 33.27 -16.03
C GLU A 23 28.29 34.42 -16.40
N SER A 24 27.48 34.28 -17.45
CA SER A 24 26.48 35.29 -17.82
C SER A 24 25.31 35.41 -16.84
N GLU A 25 24.95 34.32 -16.14
CA GLU A 25 23.93 34.33 -15.07
C GLU A 25 24.44 34.94 -13.75
N SER A 26 25.77 35.03 -13.57
CA SER A 26 26.37 35.57 -12.34
C SER A 26 26.49 37.10 -12.33
N ASP A 27 26.35 37.76 -13.48
CA ASP A 27 26.50 39.23 -13.63
C ASP A 27 25.17 40.00 -13.68
N THR A 28 24.01 39.33 -13.64
CA THR A 28 22.69 40.00 -13.62
C THR A 28 21.90 39.66 -12.37
N HIS A 29 22.37 40.18 -11.23
CA HIS A 29 21.54 40.34 -10.04
C HIS A 29 21.23 41.83 -9.83
N GLN A 30 20.17 42.32 -10.50
CA GLN A 30 19.34 43.45 -10.05
C GLN A 30 18.20 43.71 -11.06
N GLY A 31 16.95 43.44 -10.65
CA GLY A 31 15.74 44.01 -11.25
C GLY A 31 14.96 43.10 -12.20
N ASP A 32 13.68 42.90 -11.84
CA ASP A 32 12.54 42.53 -12.70
C ASP A 32 12.36 41.05 -13.13
N ASP A 33 11.73 40.27 -12.22
CA ASP A 33 11.38 38.85 -12.38
C ASP A 33 9.92 38.58 -12.87
N GLU A 34 9.17 39.55 -13.41
CA GLU A 34 7.77 39.32 -13.82
C GLU A 34 7.53 39.15 -15.34
N ASP A 35 8.46 39.54 -16.23
CA ASP A 35 8.19 39.51 -17.68
C ASP A 35 8.85 38.33 -18.44
N ALA A 36 9.89 37.68 -17.89
CA ALA A 36 10.62 36.62 -18.59
C ALA A 36 9.89 35.26 -18.64
N LEU A 37 8.86 35.06 -17.81
CA LEU A 37 8.07 33.81 -17.74
C LEU A 37 6.95 33.72 -18.80
N SER A 38 6.76 34.76 -19.62
CA SER A 38 5.71 34.82 -20.64
C SER A 38 6.16 34.44 -22.07
N LEU A 39 7.48 34.35 -22.31
CA LEU A 39 8.04 34.13 -23.66
C LEU A 39 8.50 32.69 -23.94
N LEU A 40 8.37 31.77 -22.97
CA LEU A 40 8.80 30.37 -23.10
C LEU A 40 7.63 29.36 -23.21
N SER A 41 6.40 29.79 -23.48
CA SER A 41 5.24 28.87 -23.46
C SER A 41 4.78 28.29 -24.80
N ASP A 42 5.21 28.80 -25.97
CA ASP A 42 4.51 28.45 -27.23
C ASP A 42 5.38 27.84 -28.36
N HIS A 43 6.69 27.61 -28.17
CA HIS A 43 7.55 27.11 -29.27
C HIS A 43 8.35 25.81 -29.06
N ASP A 44 8.39 25.23 -27.86
CA ASP A 44 9.15 23.97 -27.63
C ASP A 44 8.28 22.70 -27.56
N GLU A 45 6.96 22.79 -27.79
CA GLU A 45 6.07 21.62 -27.75
C GLU A 45 6.14 20.73 -29.01
N GLN A 46 6.93 21.09 -30.03
CA GLN A 46 6.96 20.39 -31.33
C GLN A 46 8.25 19.62 -31.67
N THR A 47 9.29 19.60 -30.85
CA THR A 47 10.62 19.08 -31.25
C THR A 47 11.13 17.82 -30.55
N LEU A 48 10.29 17.04 -29.84
CA LEU A 48 10.75 15.81 -29.17
C LEU A 48 9.82 14.62 -29.39
N LEU A 49 9.69 14.18 -30.64
CA LEU A 49 9.25 12.83 -30.98
C LEU A 49 10.44 12.06 -31.60
N PRO A 50 10.74 10.83 -31.17
CA PRO A 50 11.73 10.01 -31.86
C PRO A 50 11.17 9.63 -33.24
N THR A 51 11.83 10.06 -34.30
CA THR A 51 11.56 9.61 -35.67
C THR A 51 11.86 8.11 -35.78
N SER A 52 10.81 7.32 -35.98
CA SER A 52 10.92 5.87 -36.13
C SER A 52 11.46 5.52 -37.52
N HIS A 53 12.77 5.33 -37.63
CA HIS A 53 13.36 4.48 -38.67
C HIS A 53 14.24 3.43 -37.99
N ALA A 54 13.64 2.34 -37.55
CA ALA A 54 14.35 1.13 -37.17
C ALA A 54 13.76 -0.03 -37.95
N ASN A 55 14.57 -0.56 -38.87
CA ASN A 55 14.27 -1.71 -39.72
C ASN A 55 13.82 -2.91 -38.87
N ALA A 56 12.75 -3.55 -39.32
CA ALA A 56 12.26 -4.80 -38.78
C ALA A 56 13.34 -5.88 -38.87
N SER A 57 13.91 -6.25 -37.73
CA SER A 57 14.53 -7.54 -37.53
C SER A 57 13.95 -8.13 -36.25
N THR A 58 13.44 -9.35 -36.40
CA THR A 58 12.78 -10.20 -35.39
C THR A 58 13.55 -10.23 -34.07
N THR A 59 13.08 -9.48 -33.08
CA THR A 59 13.61 -9.53 -31.70
C THR A 59 12.78 -10.47 -30.84
N SER A 60 13.46 -11.47 -30.30
CA SER A 60 12.93 -12.45 -29.36
C SER A 60 12.28 -11.76 -28.15
N VAL A 61 11.04 -12.13 -27.84
CA VAL A 61 10.16 -11.56 -26.81
C VAL A 61 10.72 -11.69 -25.37
N PHE A 62 11.87 -12.34 -25.16
CA PHE A 62 12.44 -12.62 -23.84
C PHE A 62 13.90 -12.14 -23.63
N SER A 63 14.44 -11.27 -24.49
CA SER A 63 15.77 -10.68 -24.22
C SER A 63 15.65 -9.53 -23.21
N PHE A 64 16.27 -9.68 -22.04
CA PHE A 64 16.38 -8.58 -21.05
C PHE A 64 17.02 -7.32 -21.63
N GLU A 65 17.83 -7.46 -22.69
CA GLU A 65 18.52 -6.36 -23.36
C GLU A 65 17.56 -5.39 -24.07
N SER A 66 16.41 -5.87 -24.59
CA SER A 66 15.49 -5.09 -25.42
C SER A 66 14.43 -4.28 -24.66
N ILE A 67 14.41 -4.28 -23.32
CA ILE A 67 13.44 -3.48 -22.56
C ILE A 67 13.83 -1.98 -22.62
N PRO A 68 13.04 -1.11 -23.28
CA PRO A 68 13.37 0.32 -23.39
C PRO A 68 13.14 1.02 -22.05
N MET A 69 14.21 1.54 -21.44
CA MET A 69 14.13 2.28 -20.18
C MET A 69 14.03 3.78 -20.44
N ILE A 70 13.23 4.48 -19.63
CA ILE A 70 13.02 5.94 -19.76
C ILE A 70 14.16 6.70 -19.08
N PRO A 71 14.75 7.77 -19.66
CA PRO A 71 15.85 8.52 -19.03
C PRO A 71 15.51 9.08 -17.63
N LEU A 72 16.48 9.11 -16.71
CA LEU A 72 16.32 9.62 -15.33
C LEU A 72 15.76 11.04 -15.28
N THR A 73 16.21 11.92 -16.18
CA THR A 73 15.74 13.31 -16.28
C THR A 73 14.24 13.39 -16.55
N GLN A 74 13.68 12.51 -17.39
CA GLN A 74 12.23 12.47 -17.64
C GLN A 74 11.43 11.86 -16.49
N THR A 75 12.03 10.94 -15.72
CA THR A 75 11.37 10.38 -14.53
C THR A 75 11.35 11.40 -13.38
N GLN A 76 12.43 12.18 -13.20
CA GLN A 76 12.55 13.20 -12.16
C GLN A 76 11.81 14.49 -12.49
N ALA A 77 11.82 14.95 -13.76
CA ALA A 77 11.18 16.21 -14.17
C ALA A 77 9.64 16.20 -14.10
N ARG A 78 9.00 15.03 -14.03
CA ARG A 78 7.53 14.90 -14.03
C ARG A 78 6.85 15.02 -12.65
N ALA A 79 7.60 15.04 -11.55
CA ALA A 79 7.04 15.09 -10.20
C ALA A 79 7.26 16.48 -9.56
N PRO A 80 6.24 17.34 -9.45
CA PRO A 80 6.36 18.53 -8.60
C PRO A 80 6.60 18.08 -7.14
N GLU A 81 7.64 18.61 -6.50
CA GLU A 81 8.02 18.24 -5.14
C GLU A 81 6.90 18.60 -4.14
N LEU A 82 6.21 17.59 -3.64
CA LEU A 82 5.38 17.72 -2.44
C LEU A 82 6.30 18.10 -1.27
N GLN A 83 5.84 19.04 -0.43
CA GLN A 83 6.64 19.51 0.70
C GLN A 83 7.13 18.36 1.60
N LYS A 84 8.43 18.34 1.89
CA LYS A 84 9.10 17.32 2.73
C LYS A 84 8.65 17.40 4.20
N LYS A 85 7.53 16.73 4.52
CA LYS A 85 6.84 16.79 5.81
C LYS A 85 7.01 15.54 6.68
N VAL A 86 7.46 14.42 6.10
CA VAL A 86 7.56 13.13 6.80
C VAL A 86 8.92 13.02 7.50
N SER A 87 8.90 12.96 8.83
CA SER A 87 10.09 12.72 9.65
C SER A 87 10.42 11.22 9.75
N PHE A 88 11.58 10.88 10.30
CA PHE A 88 11.95 9.49 10.62
C PHE A 88 10.89 8.79 11.50
N LEU A 89 10.44 9.44 12.57
CA LEU A 89 9.43 8.87 13.48
C LEU A 89 8.08 8.69 12.79
N ASN A 90 7.69 9.65 11.94
CA ASN A 90 6.46 9.55 11.15
C ASN A 90 6.56 8.39 10.14
N GLY A 91 7.74 8.18 9.54
CA GLY A 91 8.00 7.05 8.65
C GLY A 91 7.94 5.71 9.40
N LEU A 92 8.52 5.64 10.60
CA LEU A 92 8.44 4.46 11.46
C LEU A 92 7.00 4.16 11.89
N ALA A 93 6.25 5.18 12.30
CA ALA A 93 4.84 5.05 12.64
C ALA A 93 3.99 4.64 11.42
N LEU A 94 4.28 5.18 10.24
CA LEU A 94 3.60 4.77 9.01
C LEU A 94 3.88 3.31 8.68
N LEU A 95 5.14 2.86 8.75
CA LEU A 95 5.54 1.48 8.46
C LEU A 95 4.97 0.49 9.48
N VAL A 96 5.16 0.75 10.78
CA VAL A 96 4.68 -0.15 11.84
C VAL A 96 3.15 -0.12 11.89
N GLY A 97 2.54 1.04 11.73
CA GLY A 97 1.09 1.22 11.76
C GLY A 97 0.36 0.71 10.54
N SER A 98 1.02 0.58 9.38
CA SER A 98 0.45 -0.08 8.21
C SER A 98 0.50 -1.61 8.35
N MET A 99 1.58 -2.17 8.91
CA MET A 99 1.69 -3.61 9.12
C MET A 99 0.82 -4.10 10.28
N ILE A 100 0.98 -3.52 11.49
CA ILE A 100 0.17 -3.89 12.67
C ILE A 100 -1.27 -3.41 12.45
N GLY A 101 -2.13 -4.32 12.01
CA GLY A 101 -3.51 -4.03 11.67
C GLY A 101 -4.42 -5.23 11.90
N SER A 102 -5.43 -5.36 11.04
CA SER A 102 -6.39 -6.47 11.07
C SER A 102 -5.73 -7.84 10.95
N GLY A 103 -4.63 -7.93 10.20
CA GLY A 103 -3.93 -9.19 9.91
C GLY A 103 -3.42 -9.94 11.15
N LEU A 104 -2.91 -9.24 12.18
CA LEU A 104 -2.48 -9.87 13.44
C LEU A 104 -3.64 -10.58 14.16
N PHE A 105 -4.86 -10.06 13.99
CA PHE A 105 -6.04 -10.54 14.71
C PHE A 105 -6.86 -11.54 13.91
N SER A 106 -6.82 -11.48 12.57
CA SER A 106 -7.61 -12.35 11.70
C SER A 106 -6.84 -13.56 11.16
N SER A 107 -5.50 -13.52 11.11
CA SER A 107 -4.68 -14.59 10.53
C SER A 107 -4.32 -15.75 11.47
N PRO A 108 -4.31 -15.62 12.82
CA PRO A 108 -3.98 -16.75 13.70
C PRO A 108 -4.87 -17.99 13.49
N GLY A 109 -6.18 -17.80 13.29
CA GLY A 109 -7.13 -18.89 13.09
C GLY A 109 -6.83 -19.73 11.84
N PRO A 110 -6.81 -19.13 10.63
CA PRO A 110 -6.49 -19.84 9.40
C PRO A 110 -5.10 -20.51 9.40
N ILE A 111 -4.09 -19.87 10.02
CA ILE A 111 -2.75 -20.46 10.14
C ILE A 111 -2.81 -21.72 11.00
N LEU A 112 -3.44 -21.64 12.19
CA LEU A 112 -3.52 -22.76 13.11
C LEU A 112 -4.41 -23.89 12.59
N GLU A 113 -5.52 -23.58 11.92
CA GLU A 113 -6.40 -24.55 11.26
C GLU A 113 -5.64 -25.33 10.18
N THR A 114 -4.80 -24.64 9.41
CA THR A 114 -4.04 -25.26 8.33
C THR A 114 -2.85 -26.08 8.84
N THR A 115 -2.16 -25.61 9.89
CA THR A 115 -0.99 -26.31 10.44
C THR A 115 -1.34 -27.41 11.44
N GLY A 116 -2.51 -27.35 12.07
CA GLY A 116 -2.98 -28.29 13.10
C GLY A 116 -2.17 -28.29 14.41
N ALA A 117 -1.01 -27.64 14.44
CA ALA A 117 -0.06 -27.64 15.53
C ALA A 117 0.41 -26.20 15.88
N PRO A 118 0.44 -25.84 17.17
CA PRO A 118 0.78 -24.49 17.63
C PRO A 118 2.26 -24.13 17.41
N GLY A 119 3.17 -25.08 17.60
CA GLY A 119 4.60 -24.88 17.33
C GLY A 119 4.88 -24.61 15.86
N THR A 120 4.24 -25.38 14.97
CA THR A 120 4.33 -25.16 13.52
C THR A 120 3.75 -23.81 13.12
N ALA A 121 2.61 -23.39 13.70
CA ALA A 121 2.03 -22.07 13.46
C ALA A 121 3.01 -20.93 13.80
N LEU A 122 3.71 -21.02 14.94
CA LEU A 122 4.72 -20.02 15.34
C LEU A 122 5.92 -19.98 14.38
N VAL A 123 6.37 -21.13 13.88
CA VAL A 123 7.42 -21.19 12.85
C VAL A 123 6.95 -20.50 11.57
N ILE A 124 5.70 -20.73 11.15
CA ILE A 124 5.12 -20.08 9.96
C ILE A 124 5.06 -18.56 10.12
N TRP A 125 4.69 -18.05 11.30
CA TRP A 125 4.74 -16.62 11.60
C TRP A 125 6.15 -16.05 11.45
N PHE A 126 7.15 -16.72 12.05
CA PHE A 126 8.54 -16.27 11.97
C PHE A 126 9.07 -16.28 10.53
N VAL A 127 8.84 -17.38 9.80
CA VAL A 127 9.26 -17.51 8.39
C VAL A 127 8.56 -16.48 7.52
N SER A 128 7.25 -16.27 7.68
CA SER A 128 6.51 -15.22 6.96
C SER A 128 7.09 -13.83 7.21
N GLY A 129 7.46 -13.53 8.46
CA GLY A 129 8.10 -12.28 8.84
C GLY A 129 9.47 -12.08 8.18
N LEU A 130 10.32 -13.10 8.16
CA LEU A 130 11.62 -13.05 7.49
C LEU A 130 11.48 -12.88 5.97
N LEU A 131 10.51 -13.55 5.36
CA LEU A 131 10.22 -13.42 3.93
C LEU A 131 9.71 -12.03 3.59
N ALA A 132 8.77 -11.47 4.37
CA ALA A 132 8.32 -10.09 4.19
C ALA A 132 9.47 -9.08 4.41
N PHE A 133 10.34 -9.33 5.38
CA PHE A 133 11.52 -8.49 5.63
C PHE A 133 12.48 -8.49 4.43
N SER A 134 12.68 -9.63 3.77
CA SER A 134 13.49 -9.71 2.56
C SER A 134 12.97 -8.82 1.42
N GLY A 135 11.64 -8.77 1.23
CA GLY A 135 11.00 -7.87 0.26
C GLY A 135 11.17 -6.40 0.63
N ALA A 136 10.99 -6.07 1.90
CA ALA A 136 11.17 -4.70 2.39
C ALA A 136 12.61 -4.20 2.24
N LEU A 137 13.62 -5.05 2.45
CA LEU A 137 15.02 -4.69 2.19
C LEU A 137 15.26 -4.41 0.69
N CYS A 138 14.65 -5.16 -0.21
CA CYS A 138 14.72 -4.86 -1.65
C CYS A 138 14.07 -3.51 -1.98
N TYR A 139 12.93 -3.21 -1.34
CA TYR A 139 12.27 -1.92 -1.48
C TYR A 139 13.04 -0.77 -0.83
N ALA A 140 13.86 -1.04 0.18
CA ALA A 140 14.77 -0.04 0.75
C ALA A 140 15.80 0.42 -0.29
N GLU A 141 16.35 -0.49 -1.09
CA GLU A 141 17.26 -0.15 -2.18
C GLU A 141 16.53 0.63 -3.28
N LEU A 142 15.36 0.16 -3.73
CA LEU A 142 14.55 0.86 -4.73
C LEU A 142 14.16 2.29 -4.29
N GLY A 143 13.68 2.43 -3.05
CA GLY A 143 13.22 3.71 -2.50
C GLY A 143 14.34 4.69 -2.18
N THR A 144 15.56 4.22 -1.89
CA THR A 144 16.72 5.11 -1.74
C THR A 144 17.39 5.48 -3.06
N MET A 145 17.25 4.63 -4.08
CA MET A 145 17.75 4.87 -5.43
C MET A 145 16.84 5.84 -6.21
N LEU A 146 15.52 5.69 -6.09
CA LEU A 146 14.51 6.54 -6.72
C LEU A 146 13.55 7.09 -5.65
N PRO A 147 13.95 8.11 -4.87
CA PRO A 147 13.19 8.66 -3.74
C PRO A 147 12.05 9.58 -4.21
N MET A 148 11.18 9.08 -5.07
CA MET A 148 10.04 9.81 -5.62
C MET A 148 8.74 9.25 -5.05
N ASN A 149 7.67 10.05 -5.07
CA ASN A 149 6.35 9.55 -4.69
C ASN A 149 5.79 8.64 -5.78
N GLY A 150 4.99 7.65 -5.39
CA GLY A 150 4.36 6.69 -6.32
C GLY A 150 4.87 5.26 -6.22
N GLY A 151 5.94 5.00 -5.45
CA GLY A 151 6.41 3.65 -5.14
C GLY A 151 6.71 2.82 -6.39
N GLU A 152 6.05 1.67 -6.52
CA GLU A 152 6.26 0.73 -7.62
C GLU A 152 5.93 1.31 -8.99
N SER A 153 4.99 2.26 -9.11
CA SER A 153 4.67 2.90 -10.40
C SER A 153 5.95 3.49 -11.02
N VAL A 154 6.73 4.21 -10.23
CA VAL A 154 7.98 4.82 -10.68
C VAL A 154 9.02 3.76 -11.07
N TYR A 155 9.15 2.70 -10.27
CA TYR A 155 10.13 1.65 -10.51
C TYR A 155 9.80 0.87 -11.80
N LEU A 156 8.53 0.52 -11.98
CA LEU A 156 8.05 -0.20 -13.16
C LEU A 156 8.11 0.66 -14.41
N ASN A 157 7.77 1.96 -14.31
CA ASN A 157 7.90 2.90 -15.42
C ASN A 157 9.33 2.97 -15.95
N ARG A 158 10.30 3.06 -15.04
CA ARG A 158 11.72 3.16 -15.38
C ARG A 158 12.28 1.86 -15.96
N ALA A 159 11.92 0.71 -15.37
CA ALA A 159 12.45 -0.60 -15.78
C ALA A 159 11.79 -1.16 -17.04
N PHE A 160 10.46 -1.08 -17.14
CA PHE A 160 9.65 -1.79 -18.16
C PHE A 160 8.85 -0.87 -19.08
N GLY A 161 8.87 0.44 -18.84
CA GLY A 161 8.16 1.43 -19.64
C GLY A 161 6.74 1.74 -19.16
N SER A 162 6.05 2.58 -19.93
CA SER A 162 4.76 3.17 -19.54
C SER A 162 3.60 2.18 -19.48
N LEU A 163 3.60 1.14 -20.32
CA LEU A 163 2.54 0.13 -20.34
C LEU A 163 2.46 -0.64 -19.01
N VAL A 164 3.59 -1.18 -18.53
CA VAL A 164 3.63 -1.95 -17.27
C VAL A 164 3.32 -1.05 -16.07
N SER A 165 3.82 0.18 -16.07
CA SER A 165 3.46 1.22 -15.10
C SER A 165 1.96 1.47 -15.06
N PHE A 166 1.32 1.63 -16.23
CA PHE A 166 -0.11 1.87 -16.32
C PHE A 166 -0.93 0.66 -15.83
N ILE A 167 -0.53 -0.56 -16.20
CA ILE A 167 -1.22 -1.79 -15.76
C ILE A 167 -1.18 -1.86 -14.23
N PHE A 168 -0.01 -1.62 -13.63
CA PHE A 168 0.14 -1.54 -12.18
C PHE A 168 -0.78 -0.46 -11.60
N GLU A 169 -0.67 0.79 -12.07
CA GLU A 169 -1.44 1.90 -11.53
C GLU A 169 -2.96 1.68 -11.65
N PHE A 170 -3.42 1.17 -12.78
CA PHE A 170 -4.84 0.84 -12.99
C PHE A 170 -5.32 -0.20 -11.98
N VAL A 171 -4.60 -1.32 -11.83
CA VAL A 171 -5.00 -2.38 -10.91
C VAL A 171 -4.89 -1.92 -9.46
N THR A 172 -3.84 -1.17 -9.12
CA THR A 172 -3.62 -0.67 -7.77
C THR A 172 -4.67 0.36 -7.36
N ILE A 173 -5.04 1.27 -8.25
CA ILE A 173 -6.00 2.35 -7.97
C ILE A 173 -7.43 1.82 -7.95
N VAL A 174 -7.81 0.95 -8.89
CA VAL A 174 -9.18 0.47 -9.02
C VAL A 174 -9.49 -0.63 -8.00
N VAL A 175 -8.55 -1.53 -7.73
CA VAL A 175 -8.83 -2.71 -6.90
C VAL A 175 -7.92 -2.86 -5.70
N GLN A 176 -6.59 -2.79 -5.83
CA GLN A 176 -5.75 -3.18 -4.69
C GLN A 176 -5.88 -2.23 -3.49
N ARG A 177 -5.74 -0.92 -3.72
CA ARG A 177 -5.85 0.08 -2.65
C ARG A 177 -7.25 0.14 -2.08
N PRO A 178 -8.33 0.21 -2.89
CA PRO A 178 -9.69 0.16 -2.37
C PRO A 178 -10.01 -1.15 -1.65
N GLY A 179 -9.56 -2.29 -2.18
CA GLY A 179 -9.79 -3.61 -1.60
C GLY A 179 -9.13 -3.75 -0.23
N SER A 180 -7.85 -3.38 -0.10
CA SER A 180 -7.13 -3.39 1.17
C SER A 180 -7.81 -2.51 2.23
N VAL A 181 -8.18 -1.26 1.87
CA VAL A 181 -8.89 -0.36 2.80
C VAL A 181 -10.25 -0.93 3.20
N ALA A 182 -11.01 -1.47 2.24
CA ALA A 182 -12.32 -2.07 2.50
C ALA A 182 -12.22 -3.25 3.47
N ILE A 183 -11.25 -4.16 3.28
CA ILE A 183 -11.00 -5.30 4.16
C ILE A 183 -10.75 -4.82 5.60
N VAL A 184 -9.88 -3.83 5.78
CA VAL A 184 -9.55 -3.30 7.11
C VAL A 184 -10.75 -2.60 7.75
N CYS A 185 -11.53 -1.83 6.99
CA CYS A 185 -12.74 -1.17 7.47
C CYS A 185 -13.84 -2.18 7.84
N ILE A 186 -13.98 -3.30 7.13
CA ILE A 186 -14.93 -4.37 7.48
C ILE A 186 -14.55 -5.00 8.82
N VAL A 187 -13.27 -5.29 9.05
CA VAL A 187 -12.80 -5.82 10.34
C VAL A 187 -13.04 -4.80 11.45
N PHE A 188 -12.82 -3.51 11.20
CA PHE A 188 -13.21 -2.46 12.15
C PHE A 188 -14.70 -2.53 12.50
N GLY A 189 -15.57 -2.62 11.48
CA GLY A 189 -17.01 -2.72 11.67
C GLY A 189 -17.41 -3.93 12.52
N GLU A 190 -16.81 -5.08 12.25
CA GLU A 190 -17.06 -6.34 12.98
C GLU A 190 -16.75 -6.20 14.48
N TYR A 191 -15.58 -5.65 14.81
CA TYR A 191 -15.20 -5.42 16.20
C TYR A 191 -16.10 -4.40 16.91
N VAL A 192 -16.47 -3.31 16.23
CA VAL A 192 -17.38 -2.29 16.80
C VAL A 192 -18.79 -2.83 17.00
N SER A 193 -19.31 -3.62 16.04
CA SER A 193 -20.61 -4.30 16.17
C SER A 193 -20.62 -5.23 17.38
N ARG A 194 -19.57 -6.02 17.59
CA ARG A 194 -19.44 -6.92 18.74
C ARG A 194 -19.30 -6.19 20.07
N ILE A 195 -18.65 -5.02 20.11
CA ILE A 195 -18.61 -4.15 21.31
C ILE A 195 -20.03 -3.68 21.66
N ALA A 196 -20.78 -3.18 20.66
CA ALA A 196 -22.15 -2.74 20.88
C ALA A 196 -23.01 -3.89 21.43
N TYR A 197 -22.92 -5.08 20.81
CA TYR A 197 -23.65 -6.26 21.25
C TYR A 197 -23.31 -6.69 22.69
N HIS A 198 -22.02 -6.79 23.03
CA HIS A 198 -21.58 -7.12 24.38
C HIS A 198 -22.03 -6.11 25.44
N THR A 199 -22.19 -4.84 25.05
CA THR A 199 -22.69 -3.79 25.94
C THR A 199 -24.21 -3.91 26.17
N TYR A 200 -24.97 -4.34 25.17
CA TYR A 200 -26.43 -4.49 25.25
C TYR A 200 -26.89 -5.78 25.95
N PHE A 201 -26.16 -6.90 25.80
CA PHE A 201 -26.56 -8.22 26.33
C PHE A 201 -25.73 -8.70 27.53
N PHE A 202 -25.19 -7.76 28.33
CA PHE A 202 -24.28 -7.99 29.47
C PHE A 202 -24.78 -9.04 30.51
N GLN A 203 -26.04 -9.45 30.47
CA GLN A 203 -26.69 -10.36 31.41
C GLN A 203 -26.75 -11.84 30.98
N VAL A 204 -26.34 -12.19 29.76
CA VAL A 204 -26.36 -13.60 29.31
C VAL A 204 -25.04 -14.29 29.66
N PRO A 205 -25.05 -15.46 30.35
CA PRO A 205 -23.83 -16.25 30.58
C PRO A 205 -23.23 -16.70 29.24
N HIS A 206 -22.07 -16.17 28.88
CA HIS A 206 -21.46 -16.33 27.55
C HIS A 206 -20.48 -17.52 27.43
N ASP A 207 -20.48 -18.46 28.38
CA ASP A 207 -19.54 -19.60 28.39
C ASP A 207 -19.99 -20.82 27.56
N SER A 208 -21.16 -20.76 26.92
CA SER A 208 -21.67 -21.82 26.03
C SER A 208 -21.68 -21.37 24.58
N ASP A 209 -21.37 -22.28 23.65
CA ASP A 209 -21.41 -22.08 22.18
C ASP A 209 -22.72 -21.42 21.70
N ALA A 210 -23.83 -21.66 22.41
CA ALA A 210 -25.14 -21.03 22.19
C ALA A 210 -25.13 -19.50 22.28
N ALA A 211 -24.21 -18.90 23.05
CA ALA A 211 -24.12 -17.44 23.20
C ALA A 211 -23.35 -16.77 22.04
N VAL A 212 -22.50 -17.54 21.35
CA VAL A 212 -21.84 -17.12 20.10
C VAL A 212 -22.81 -17.27 18.93
N GLU A 213 -23.55 -18.38 18.87
CA GLU A 213 -24.62 -18.57 17.88
C GLU A 213 -25.73 -17.51 18.01
N LEU A 214 -26.10 -17.14 19.24
CA LEU A 214 -27.07 -16.06 19.46
C LEU A 214 -26.50 -14.68 19.06
N ALA A 215 -25.21 -14.43 19.27
CA ALA A 215 -24.57 -13.19 18.84
C ALA A 215 -24.54 -13.07 17.31
N ASP A 216 -24.17 -14.14 16.61
CA ASP A 216 -24.17 -14.19 15.14
C ASP A 216 -25.60 -14.15 14.57
N SER A 217 -26.62 -14.62 15.30
CA SER A 217 -28.02 -14.55 14.87
C SER A 217 -28.68 -13.17 15.00
N VAL A 218 -28.12 -12.28 15.84
CA VAL A 218 -28.74 -10.99 16.18
C VAL A 218 -28.03 -9.80 15.53
N ILE A 219 -26.73 -9.89 15.21
CA ILE A 219 -26.02 -8.82 14.50
C ILE A 219 -26.54 -8.77 13.05
N PRO A 220 -27.20 -7.68 12.62
CA PRO A 220 -27.64 -7.61 11.24
C PRO A 220 -26.43 -7.53 10.30
N ASP A 221 -26.43 -8.34 9.23
CA ASP A 221 -25.34 -8.43 8.24
C ASP A 221 -24.91 -7.06 7.66
N TYR A 222 -25.81 -6.08 7.65
CA TYR A 222 -25.55 -4.73 7.14
C TYR A 222 -24.81 -3.83 8.15
N LEU A 223 -24.85 -4.11 9.46
CA LEU A 223 -24.31 -3.23 10.48
C LEU A 223 -22.77 -3.09 10.42
N PRO A 224 -21.98 -4.18 10.33
CA PRO A 224 -20.54 -4.07 10.15
C PRO A 224 -20.16 -3.29 8.88
N ARG A 225 -20.92 -3.46 7.79
CA ARG A 225 -20.69 -2.75 6.52
C ARG A 225 -21.00 -1.27 6.63
N LEU A 226 -22.07 -0.89 7.34
CA LEU A 226 -22.40 0.51 7.60
C LEU A 226 -21.30 1.19 8.43
N LEU A 227 -20.86 0.54 9.51
CA LEU A 227 -19.77 1.06 10.36
C LEU A 227 -18.44 1.15 9.60
N ALA A 228 -18.15 0.19 8.73
CA ALA A 228 -17.00 0.23 7.82
C ALA A 228 -17.05 1.45 6.88
N PHE A 229 -18.22 1.74 6.31
CA PHE A 229 -18.43 2.90 5.45
C PHE A 229 -18.28 4.22 6.20
N VAL A 230 -18.84 4.32 7.42
CA VAL A 230 -18.66 5.50 8.28
C VAL A 230 -17.18 5.71 8.63
N CYS A 231 -16.47 4.64 8.99
CA CYS A 231 -15.03 4.67 9.26
C CYS A 231 -14.24 5.22 8.07
N LEU A 232 -14.50 4.71 6.86
CA LEU A 232 -13.90 5.20 5.62
C LEU A 232 -14.15 6.69 5.42
N LEU A 233 -15.41 7.15 5.53
CA LEU A 233 -15.76 8.55 5.34
C LEU A 233 -15.02 9.47 6.31
N VAL A 234 -14.95 9.09 7.60
CA VAL A 234 -14.24 9.85 8.62
C VAL A 234 -12.75 9.96 8.29
N LEU A 235 -12.11 8.85 7.91
CA LEU A 235 -10.70 8.83 7.53
C LEU A 235 -10.41 9.66 6.28
N SER A 236 -11.25 9.53 5.26
CA SER A 236 -11.16 10.31 4.03
C SER A 236 -11.35 11.80 4.30
N MET A 237 -12.27 12.19 5.19
CA MET A 237 -12.43 13.57 5.62
C MET A 237 -11.18 14.10 6.31
N ILE A 238 -10.66 13.40 7.32
CA ILE A 238 -9.45 13.81 8.05
C ILE A 238 -8.29 14.07 7.08
N ASN A 239 -8.05 13.15 6.15
CA ASN A 239 -6.97 13.28 5.16
C ASN A 239 -7.25 14.36 4.10
N ALA A 240 -8.51 14.63 3.77
CA ALA A 240 -8.89 15.70 2.85
C ALA A 240 -8.74 17.10 3.47
N PHE A 241 -9.03 17.25 4.76
CA PHE A 241 -8.91 18.53 5.47
C PHE A 241 -7.47 18.90 5.78
N SER A 242 -6.63 17.96 6.25
CA SER A 242 -5.25 18.28 6.61
C SER A 242 -4.32 17.06 6.56
N ILE A 243 -3.27 17.14 5.74
CA ILE A 243 -2.18 16.15 5.69
C ILE A 243 -1.50 16.02 7.07
N ARG A 244 -1.29 17.14 7.79
CA ARG A 244 -0.65 17.12 9.12
C ARG A 244 -1.51 16.39 10.14
N ALA A 245 -2.84 16.55 10.06
CA ALA A 245 -3.76 15.83 10.93
C ALA A 245 -3.71 14.33 10.64
N GLY A 246 -3.74 13.92 9.36
CA GLY A 246 -3.62 12.51 8.98
C GLY A 246 -2.34 11.84 9.50
N ILE A 247 -1.20 12.53 9.44
CA ILE A 247 0.08 12.05 9.99
C ILE A 247 0.01 11.95 11.53
N ARG A 248 -0.48 12.98 12.24
CA ARG A 248 -0.58 12.94 13.71
C ARG A 248 -1.51 11.83 14.21
N VAL A 249 -2.64 11.64 13.53
CA VAL A 249 -3.58 10.54 13.81
C VAL A 249 -2.86 9.20 13.63
N GLN A 250 -2.06 9.05 12.56
CA GLN A 250 -1.25 7.85 12.34
C GLN A 250 -0.26 7.61 13.49
N ASP A 251 0.47 8.64 13.91
CA ASP A 251 1.50 8.55 14.95
C ASP A 251 0.89 8.13 16.30
N ILE A 252 -0.23 8.76 16.69
CA ILE A 252 -0.94 8.45 17.94
C ILE A 252 -1.46 7.01 17.91
N LEU A 253 -2.16 6.63 16.85
CA LEU A 253 -2.74 5.29 16.73
C LEU A 253 -1.65 4.23 16.71
N THR A 254 -0.54 4.46 16.01
CA THR A 254 0.55 3.47 15.95
C THR A 254 1.22 3.30 17.31
N THR A 255 1.43 4.39 18.04
CA THR A 255 1.95 4.33 19.41
C THR A 255 1.05 3.49 20.30
N LEU A 256 -0.27 3.72 20.22
CA LEU A 256 -1.26 2.93 20.97
C LEU A 256 -1.22 1.44 20.58
N LYS A 257 -1.15 1.12 19.29
CA LYS A 257 -1.05 -0.26 18.79
C LYS A 257 0.17 -0.99 19.35
N VAL A 258 1.32 -0.34 19.33
CA VAL A 258 2.57 -0.92 19.84
C VAL A 258 2.47 -1.17 21.34
N ILE A 259 1.91 -0.22 22.11
CA ILE A 259 1.68 -0.39 23.55
C ILE A 259 0.78 -1.61 23.81
N VAL A 260 -0.33 -1.74 23.07
CA VAL A 260 -1.25 -2.87 23.21
C VAL A 260 -0.57 -4.20 22.86
N ALA A 261 0.20 -4.25 21.76
CA ALA A 261 0.93 -5.45 21.36
C ALA A 261 1.97 -5.86 22.42
N VAL A 262 2.69 -4.90 23.00
CA VAL A 262 3.63 -5.14 24.10
C VAL A 262 2.90 -5.60 25.36
N ALA A 263 1.76 -5.01 25.70
CA ALA A 263 0.96 -5.44 26.85
C ALA A 263 0.47 -6.89 26.70
N ILE A 264 -0.02 -7.28 25.51
CA ILE A 264 -0.39 -8.67 25.21
C ILE A 264 0.83 -9.59 25.40
N SER A 265 1.97 -9.18 24.85
CA SER A 265 3.23 -9.93 24.90
C SER A 265 3.68 -10.19 26.34
N ILE A 266 3.71 -9.14 27.18
CA ILE A 266 4.07 -9.24 28.60
C ILE A 266 3.08 -10.16 29.33
N THR A 267 1.79 -9.99 29.08
CA THR A 267 0.75 -10.83 29.72
C THR A 267 0.96 -12.30 29.37
N GLY A 268 1.24 -12.62 28.10
CA GLY A 268 1.55 -13.98 27.66
C GLY A 268 2.76 -14.56 28.38
N VAL A 269 3.87 -13.82 28.46
CA VAL A 269 5.09 -14.26 29.16
C VAL A 269 4.83 -14.47 30.65
N VAL A 270 4.11 -13.56 31.31
CA VAL A 270 3.78 -13.71 32.74
C VAL A 270 2.91 -14.94 32.97
N THR A 271 1.90 -15.20 32.13
CA THR A 271 1.05 -16.39 32.24
C THR A 271 1.85 -17.68 32.06
N LEU A 272 2.81 -17.71 31.13
CA LEU A 272 3.73 -18.83 30.95
C LEU A 272 4.65 -19.03 32.17
N CYS A 273 5.26 -17.96 32.68
CA CYS A 273 6.18 -18.03 33.83
C CYS A 273 5.49 -18.43 35.14
N ARG A 274 4.22 -18.05 35.33
CA ARG A 274 3.46 -18.40 36.53
C ARG A 274 2.99 -19.86 36.53
N GLY A 275 3.12 -20.58 35.40
CA GLY A 275 2.57 -21.93 35.25
C GLY A 275 1.04 -21.98 35.40
N THR A 276 0.37 -20.82 35.51
CA THR A 276 -1.08 -20.67 35.53
C THR A 276 -1.59 -20.78 34.10
N PHE A 277 -1.42 -21.98 33.56
CA PHE A 277 -2.12 -22.44 32.39
C PHE A 277 -3.62 -22.43 32.70
N TRP A 278 -4.38 -21.57 32.05
CA TRP A 278 -5.83 -21.48 32.26
C TRP A 278 -6.52 -22.70 31.61
N GLY A 279 -6.44 -23.87 32.25
CA GLY A 279 -6.97 -25.14 31.75
C GLY A 279 -6.11 -25.80 30.65
N ASN A 280 -6.73 -26.67 29.83
CA ASN A 280 -6.14 -27.27 28.60
C ASN A 280 -5.81 -26.18 27.56
N ASN A 281 -4.73 -25.43 27.74
CA ASN A 281 -4.20 -24.51 26.73
C ASN A 281 -3.57 -25.25 25.54
N SER A 282 -3.25 -24.49 24.49
CA SER A 282 -2.70 -25.02 23.24
C SER A 282 -1.31 -25.66 23.38
N PHE A 283 -0.55 -25.33 24.43
CA PHE A 283 0.77 -25.93 24.68
C PHE A 283 0.71 -27.21 25.52
N HIS A 284 -0.46 -27.67 25.98
CA HIS A 284 -0.59 -28.99 26.58
C HIS A 284 -0.52 -30.07 25.50
N GLY A 285 0.63 -30.73 25.39
CA GLY A 285 0.90 -31.79 24.42
C GLY A 285 2.23 -31.57 23.70
N GLU A 286 2.45 -32.30 22.62
CA GLU A 286 3.60 -32.08 21.75
C GLU A 286 3.30 -30.92 20.78
N PRO A 287 3.98 -29.76 20.89
CA PRO A 287 3.65 -28.56 20.13
C PRO A 287 3.87 -28.70 18.61
N PHE A 288 4.60 -29.73 18.18
CA PHE A 288 4.89 -30.04 16.78
C PHE A 288 4.18 -31.32 16.29
N LYS A 289 3.25 -31.87 17.06
CA LYS A 289 2.53 -33.08 16.68
C LYS A 289 1.72 -32.86 15.41
N GLY A 290 1.91 -33.73 14.41
CA GLY A 290 1.24 -33.63 13.12
C GLY A 290 2.02 -32.86 12.04
N ILE A 291 3.23 -32.37 12.34
CA ILE A 291 4.08 -31.72 11.33
C ILE A 291 4.38 -32.64 10.13
N GLU A 292 4.51 -33.95 10.39
CA GLU A 292 4.78 -34.97 9.36
C GLU A 292 3.59 -35.23 8.42
N SER A 293 2.37 -34.91 8.87
CA SER A 293 1.15 -35.07 8.07
C SER A 293 0.83 -33.88 7.17
N LEU A 294 1.60 -32.78 7.28
CA LEU A 294 1.34 -31.57 6.51
C LEU A 294 1.82 -31.72 5.07
N THR A 295 0.90 -31.48 4.14
CA THR A 295 1.22 -31.43 2.72
C THR A 295 1.88 -30.09 2.37
N PHE A 296 2.74 -30.07 1.35
CA PHE A 296 3.34 -28.83 0.84
C PHE A 296 2.32 -27.72 0.53
N GLY A 297 1.12 -28.08 0.04
CA GLY A 297 0.02 -27.13 -0.19
C GLY A 297 -0.50 -26.46 1.10
N GLN A 298 -0.54 -27.18 2.23
CA GLN A 298 -0.97 -26.62 3.51
C GLN A 298 0.06 -25.61 4.04
N TYR A 299 1.36 -25.90 3.91
CA TYR A 299 2.40 -24.91 4.23
C TYR A 299 2.26 -23.63 3.39
N ALA A 300 1.94 -23.78 2.10
CA ALA A 300 1.76 -22.65 1.20
C ALA A 300 0.57 -21.76 1.60
N ILE A 301 -0.57 -22.37 1.97
CA ILE A 301 -1.77 -21.65 2.44
C ILE A 301 -1.48 -20.96 3.77
N ALA A 302 -0.81 -21.62 4.72
CA ALA A 302 -0.45 -21.04 6.00
C ALA A 302 0.51 -19.84 5.84
N LEU A 303 1.52 -19.95 4.97
CA LEU A 303 2.42 -18.85 4.62
C LEU A 303 1.68 -17.68 3.98
N TYR A 304 0.69 -17.95 3.13
CA TYR A 304 -0.11 -16.92 2.51
C TYR A 304 -0.89 -16.10 3.55
N SER A 305 -1.53 -16.77 4.52
CA SER A 305 -2.20 -16.11 5.65
C SER A 305 -1.21 -15.33 6.53
N GLY A 306 -0.02 -15.88 6.79
CA GLY A 306 1.03 -15.19 7.54
C GLY A 306 1.54 -13.94 6.83
N LEU A 307 1.79 -14.03 5.52
CA LEU A 307 2.29 -12.90 4.74
C LEU A 307 1.25 -11.79 4.55
N TRP A 308 -0.04 -12.14 4.48
CA TRP A 308 -1.12 -11.15 4.55
C TRP A 308 -1.03 -10.32 5.84
N ALA A 309 -0.71 -10.95 6.98
CA ALA A 309 -0.59 -10.22 8.25
C ALA A 309 0.59 -9.24 8.28
N TYR A 310 1.64 -9.50 7.51
CA TYR A 310 2.79 -8.61 7.36
C TYR A 310 2.63 -7.59 6.24
N ASP A 311 1.54 -7.60 5.48
CA ASP A 311 1.35 -6.69 4.35
C ASP A 311 1.38 -5.22 4.77
N GLY A 312 1.82 -4.36 3.84
CA GLY A 312 1.84 -2.92 4.03
C GLY A 312 3.22 -2.31 4.29
N TRP A 313 4.29 -3.10 4.14
CA TRP A 313 5.67 -2.63 4.22
C TRP A 313 6.10 -1.72 3.06
N ASN A 314 5.50 -1.89 1.89
CA ASN A 314 5.75 -1.07 0.70
C ASN A 314 5.16 0.35 0.80
N ASN A 315 4.26 0.61 1.77
CA ASN A 315 3.59 1.89 1.94
C ASN A 315 4.54 3.08 2.12
N LEU A 316 5.69 2.86 2.74
CA LEU A 316 6.70 3.89 2.95
C LEU A 316 7.29 4.42 1.63
N ASN A 317 7.43 3.55 0.61
CA ASN A 317 7.96 3.90 -0.70
C ASN A 317 7.01 4.81 -1.51
N TYR A 318 5.71 4.83 -1.19
CA TYR A 318 4.77 5.74 -1.85
C TYR A 318 4.95 7.20 -1.43
N VAL A 319 5.60 7.40 -0.28
CA VAL A 319 5.78 8.72 0.36
C VAL A 319 7.27 9.06 0.54
N SER A 320 8.18 8.33 -0.13
CA SER A 320 9.62 8.57 -0.02
C SER A 320 10.03 9.96 -0.49
N GLY A 321 9.31 10.56 -1.42
CA GLY A 321 9.54 11.94 -1.87
C GLY A 321 9.12 13.00 -0.84
N GLU A 322 8.20 12.67 0.09
CA GLU A 322 7.78 13.55 1.19
C GLU A 322 8.68 13.41 2.44
N MET A 323 9.65 12.48 2.44
CA MET A 323 10.58 12.29 3.56
C MET A 323 11.66 13.37 3.60
N LYS A 324 12.06 13.79 4.81
CA LYS A 324 13.14 14.77 4.99
C LYS A 324 14.50 14.26 4.51
N HIS A 325 14.86 13.02 4.87
CA HIS A 325 16.13 12.39 4.50
C HIS A 325 15.92 10.94 4.00
N PRO A 326 15.32 10.74 2.80
CA PRO A 326 14.94 9.41 2.33
C PRO A 326 16.12 8.43 2.24
N HIS A 327 17.29 8.88 1.77
CA HIS A 327 18.47 8.01 1.61
C HIS A 327 18.98 7.40 2.92
N ARG A 328 18.74 8.05 4.06
CA ARG A 328 19.21 7.61 5.38
C ARG A 328 18.09 7.01 6.21
N ASP A 329 16.94 7.68 6.22
CA ASP A 329 15.85 7.36 7.13
C ASP A 329 15.03 6.16 6.62
N LEU A 330 14.86 5.99 5.30
CA LEU A 330 14.07 4.89 4.73
C LEU A 330 14.64 3.50 5.05
N PRO A 331 15.95 3.21 4.86
CA PRO A 331 16.53 1.93 5.27
C PRO A 331 16.48 1.70 6.79
N ARG A 332 16.69 2.77 7.58
CA ARG A 332 16.64 2.68 9.05
C ARG A 332 15.24 2.36 9.56
N VAL A 333 14.23 3.00 9.01
CA VAL A 333 12.83 2.72 9.34
C VAL A 333 12.50 1.25 9.09
N ILE A 334 12.93 0.70 7.94
CA ILE A 334 12.72 -0.72 7.62
C ILE A 334 13.50 -1.62 8.58
N PHE A 335 14.78 -1.33 8.83
CA PHE A 335 15.64 -2.16 9.68
C PHE A 335 15.21 -2.20 11.15
N PHE A 336 14.65 -1.12 11.70
CA PHE A 336 14.15 -1.09 13.08
C PHE A 336 12.67 -1.48 13.18
N GLY A 337 11.85 -1.08 12.21
CA GLY A 337 10.41 -1.32 12.23
C GLY A 337 10.03 -2.78 11.98
N PHE A 338 10.70 -3.48 11.06
CA PHE A 338 10.36 -4.87 10.75
C PHE A 338 10.61 -5.85 11.91
N PRO A 339 11.82 -5.90 12.50
CA PRO A 339 12.08 -6.79 13.62
C PRO A 339 11.14 -6.53 14.80
N LEU A 340 10.80 -5.27 15.07
CA LEU A 340 9.80 -4.91 16.07
C LEU A 340 8.45 -5.58 15.78
N VAL A 341 7.94 -5.49 14.55
CA VAL A 341 6.67 -6.13 14.17
C VAL A 341 6.75 -7.66 14.27
N ILE A 342 7.85 -8.27 13.81
CA ILE A 342 8.05 -9.73 13.90
C ILE A 342 8.00 -10.19 15.36
N VAL A 343 8.72 -9.51 16.26
CA VAL A 343 8.74 -9.85 17.69
C VAL A 343 7.36 -9.66 18.30
N CYS A 344 6.69 -8.53 18.04
CA CYS A 344 5.34 -8.27 18.55
C CYS A 344 4.33 -9.34 18.07
N TYR A 345 4.41 -9.76 16.81
CA TYR A 345 3.50 -10.77 16.26
C TYR A 345 3.74 -12.15 16.85
N LEU A 346 5.01 -12.57 17.00
CA LEU A 346 5.33 -13.84 17.62
C LEU A 346 4.89 -13.88 19.08
N LEU A 347 5.21 -12.82 19.85
CA LEU A 347 4.85 -12.76 21.27
C LEU A 347 3.32 -12.67 21.47
N ALA A 348 2.59 -11.96 20.61
CA ALA A 348 1.15 -11.94 20.65
C ALA A 348 0.53 -13.32 20.36
N ASN A 349 1.03 -14.05 19.35
CA ASN A 349 0.56 -15.41 19.07
C ASN A 349 0.91 -16.39 20.19
N VAL A 350 2.10 -16.28 20.80
CA VAL A 350 2.45 -17.05 22.00
C VAL A 350 1.47 -16.74 23.14
N ALA A 351 1.12 -15.47 23.36
CA ALA A 351 0.16 -15.08 24.38
C ALA A 351 -1.24 -15.67 24.11
N TYR A 352 -1.72 -15.60 22.85
CA TYR A 352 -3.00 -16.19 22.46
C TYR A 352 -3.03 -17.69 22.71
N LEU A 353 -2.00 -18.43 22.30
CA LEU A 353 -1.92 -19.88 22.48
C LEU A 353 -1.72 -20.30 23.95
N ALA A 354 -1.13 -19.44 24.77
CA ALA A 354 -0.96 -19.69 26.21
C ALA A 354 -2.26 -19.54 27.01
N VAL A 355 -3.16 -18.67 26.57
CA VAL A 355 -4.41 -18.35 27.26
C VAL A 355 -5.62 -19.06 26.67
N LEU A 356 -5.64 -19.24 25.35
CA LEU A 356 -6.75 -19.85 24.61
C LEU A 356 -6.42 -21.28 24.18
N ARG A 357 -7.46 -22.10 24.06
CA ARG A 357 -7.37 -23.45 23.47
C ARG A 357 -7.26 -23.35 21.94
N SER A 358 -6.61 -24.33 21.31
CA SER A 358 -6.37 -24.29 19.87
C SER A 358 -7.67 -24.28 19.07
N GLU A 359 -8.69 -25.00 19.52
CA GLU A 359 -10.01 -25.05 18.88
C GLU A 359 -10.70 -23.68 18.88
N VAL A 360 -10.55 -22.91 19.95
CA VAL A 360 -11.12 -21.55 20.04
C VAL A 360 -10.39 -20.63 19.06
N VAL A 361 -9.06 -20.71 18.99
CA VAL A 361 -8.26 -19.88 18.08
C VAL A 361 -8.56 -20.21 16.61
N MET A 362 -8.79 -21.48 16.27
CA MET A 362 -9.12 -21.90 14.89
C MET A 362 -10.45 -21.34 14.40
N HIS A 363 -11.47 -21.27 15.26
CA HIS A 363 -12.84 -20.93 14.85
C HIS A 363 -13.27 -19.49 15.15
N THR A 364 -12.53 -18.77 16.02
CA THR A 364 -12.90 -17.39 16.35
C THR A 364 -12.50 -16.41 15.26
N ASN A 365 -13.44 -15.53 14.90
CA ASN A 365 -13.16 -14.35 14.07
C ASN A 365 -12.59 -13.17 14.90
N THR A 366 -12.55 -13.28 16.23
CA THR A 366 -12.13 -12.20 17.14
C THR A 366 -11.20 -12.67 18.26
N VAL A 367 -10.06 -13.26 17.89
CA VAL A 367 -9.10 -13.85 18.83
C VAL A 367 -8.69 -12.93 19.99
N ALA A 368 -8.47 -11.65 19.70
CA ALA A 368 -8.08 -10.66 20.71
C ALA A 368 -9.19 -10.35 21.73
N MET A 369 -10.46 -10.37 21.29
CA MET A 369 -11.60 -10.17 22.19
C MET A 369 -11.72 -11.36 23.14
N ASP A 370 -11.59 -12.58 22.62
CA ASP A 370 -11.71 -13.80 23.44
C ASP A 370 -10.53 -13.96 24.39
N PHE A 371 -9.32 -13.57 23.96
CA PHE A 371 -8.16 -13.44 24.84
C PHE A 371 -8.45 -12.46 26.00
N GLY A 372 -8.99 -11.28 25.69
CA GLY A 372 -9.37 -10.27 26.68
C GLY A 372 -10.41 -10.79 27.68
N LYS A 373 -11.44 -11.48 27.18
CA LYS A 373 -12.49 -12.10 28.01
C LYS A 373 -11.89 -13.11 28.99
N LYS A 374 -11.00 -13.97 28.52
CA LYS A 374 -10.40 -15.00 29.36
C LYS A 374 -9.51 -14.42 30.45
N MET A 375 -8.84 -13.28 30.18
CA MET A 375 -7.91 -12.64 31.11
C MET A 375 -8.56 -11.74 32.15
N LEU A 376 -9.48 -10.86 31.72
CA LEU A 376 -10.04 -9.79 32.58
C LEU A 376 -11.57 -9.82 32.62
N GLY A 377 -12.19 -10.94 32.21
CA GLY A 377 -13.64 -11.07 32.12
C GLY A 377 -14.25 -10.18 31.02
N PRO A 378 -15.56 -9.89 31.09
CA PRO A 378 -16.28 -9.13 30.05
C PRO A 378 -15.65 -7.76 29.74
N VAL A 379 -15.12 -7.08 30.75
CA VAL A 379 -14.44 -5.77 30.60
C VAL A 379 -13.19 -5.91 29.74
N GLY A 380 -12.42 -6.99 29.91
CA GLY A 380 -11.27 -7.29 29.06
C GLY A 380 -11.64 -7.48 27.60
N GLY A 381 -12.74 -8.20 27.33
CA GLY A 381 -13.24 -8.38 25.97
C GLY A 381 -13.49 -7.05 25.26
N ILE A 382 -14.21 -6.13 25.92
CA ILE A 382 -14.50 -4.79 25.38
C ILE A 382 -13.22 -3.99 25.18
N LEU A 383 -12.32 -3.98 26.16
CA LEU A 383 -11.06 -3.23 26.09
C LEU A 383 -10.22 -3.66 24.89
N PHE A 384 -9.98 -4.97 24.74
CA PHE A 384 -9.20 -5.49 23.62
C PHE A 384 -9.90 -5.29 22.28
N ALA A 385 -11.22 -5.40 22.21
CA ALA A 385 -11.97 -5.10 21.01
C ALA A 385 -11.83 -3.62 20.58
N VAL A 386 -11.87 -2.67 21.53
CA VAL A 386 -11.66 -1.24 21.25
C VAL A 386 -10.24 -0.99 20.74
N CYS A 387 -9.23 -1.61 21.36
CA CYS A 387 -7.85 -1.49 20.91
C CYS A 387 -7.66 -2.02 19.47
N VAL A 388 -8.31 -3.14 19.13
CA VAL A 388 -8.26 -3.71 17.78
C VAL A 388 -9.00 -2.83 16.78
N ALA A 389 -10.16 -2.27 17.13
CA ALA A 389 -10.87 -1.33 16.28
C ALA A 389 -10.00 -0.08 15.99
N LEU A 390 -9.40 0.52 17.03
CA LEU A 390 -8.45 1.63 16.85
C LEU A 390 -7.23 1.22 16.01
N SER A 391 -6.78 -0.04 16.14
CA SER A 391 -5.72 -0.58 15.30
C SER A 391 -6.13 -0.59 13.82
N CYS A 392 -7.29 -1.14 13.50
CA CYS A 392 -7.82 -1.18 12.13
C CYS A 392 -8.02 0.24 11.58
N PHE A 393 -8.54 1.16 12.37
CA PHE A 393 -8.69 2.57 11.99
C PHE A 393 -7.35 3.21 11.59
N GLY A 394 -6.27 2.93 12.32
CA GLY A 394 -4.92 3.40 11.98
C GLY A 394 -4.33 2.76 10.71
N THR A 395 -4.62 1.49 10.45
CA THR A 395 -4.14 0.82 9.22
C THR A 395 -4.88 1.34 7.99
N ALA A 396 -6.19 1.57 8.13
CA ALA A 396 -7.00 2.20 7.09
C ALA A 396 -6.53 3.63 6.81
N ASN A 397 -6.18 4.41 7.84
CA ASN A 397 -5.62 5.75 7.68
C ASN A 397 -4.32 5.75 6.86
N ALA A 398 -3.36 4.86 7.18
CA ALA A 398 -2.12 4.71 6.42
C ALA A 398 -2.38 4.38 4.94
N SER A 399 -3.37 3.53 4.67
CA SER A 399 -3.73 3.07 3.33
C SER A 399 -4.47 4.13 2.51
N VAL A 400 -5.33 4.94 3.15
CA VAL A 400 -5.94 6.13 2.53
C VAL A 400 -4.88 7.20 2.26
N PHE A 401 -3.97 7.42 3.20
CA PHE A 401 -2.90 8.40 3.06
C PHE A 401 -2.00 8.09 1.86
N THR A 402 -1.53 6.85 1.75
CA THR A 402 -0.63 6.41 0.67
C THR A 402 -1.36 6.17 -0.67
N GLY A 403 -2.60 5.69 -0.64
CA GLY A 403 -3.43 5.50 -1.83
C GLY A 403 -3.71 6.80 -2.59
N ALA A 404 -3.90 7.92 -1.88
CA ALA A 404 -4.06 9.22 -2.52
C ALA A 404 -2.81 9.68 -3.30
N ARG A 405 -1.60 9.27 -2.89
CA ARG A 405 -0.34 9.65 -3.55
C ARG A 405 -0.15 8.93 -4.86
N ILE A 406 -0.45 7.63 -4.93
CA ILE A 406 -0.38 6.92 -6.21
C ILE A 406 -1.36 7.50 -7.22
N ILE A 407 -2.60 7.80 -6.82
CA ILE A 407 -3.59 8.44 -7.71
C ILE A 407 -3.09 9.80 -8.21
N TYR A 408 -2.54 10.62 -7.31
CA TYR A 408 -1.97 11.93 -7.64
C TYR A 408 -0.81 11.80 -8.65
N VAL A 409 0.13 10.89 -8.42
CA VAL A 409 1.30 10.66 -9.28
C VAL A 409 0.88 10.11 -10.64
N SER A 410 -0.04 9.13 -10.67
CA SER A 410 -0.61 8.58 -11.91
C SER A 410 -1.29 9.63 -12.79
N ALA A 411 -2.01 10.57 -12.16
CA ALA A 411 -2.63 11.68 -12.88
C ALA A 411 -1.60 12.67 -13.44
N LYS A 412 -0.49 12.90 -12.73
CA LYS A 412 0.62 13.74 -13.20
C LYS A 412 1.42 13.09 -14.33
N GLN A 413 1.56 11.76 -14.31
CA GLN A 413 2.17 11.00 -15.42
C GLN A 413 1.26 10.94 -16.67
N GLY A 414 0.01 11.39 -16.55
CA GLY A 414 -0.97 11.38 -17.64
C GLY A 414 -1.59 10.01 -17.89
N HIS A 415 -1.53 9.10 -16.93
CA HIS A 415 -2.23 7.81 -16.93
C HIS A 415 -3.68 7.95 -16.44
N LEU A 416 -3.94 8.93 -15.56
CA LEU A 416 -5.27 9.33 -15.14
C LEU A 416 -5.61 10.76 -15.61
N PRO A 417 -6.91 11.12 -15.68
CA PRO A 417 -7.31 12.50 -15.97
C PRO A 417 -6.63 13.51 -15.03
N THR A 418 -6.15 14.62 -15.60
CA THR A 418 -5.36 15.66 -14.89
C THR A 418 -6.09 16.26 -13.68
N TYR A 419 -7.42 16.13 -13.62
CA TYR A 419 -8.25 16.52 -12.49
C TYR A 419 -7.87 15.83 -11.17
N PHE A 420 -7.48 14.56 -11.22
CA PHE A 420 -7.05 13.81 -10.02
C PHE A 420 -5.63 14.17 -9.56
N GLY A 421 -4.87 14.88 -10.39
CA GLY A 421 -3.53 15.40 -10.08
C GLY A 421 -3.53 16.83 -9.56
N LYS A 422 -4.68 17.38 -9.14
CA LYS A 422 -4.78 18.74 -8.59
C LYS A 422 -4.73 18.72 -7.07
N LEU A 423 -3.88 19.57 -6.51
CA LEU A 423 -3.88 19.87 -5.08
C LEU A 423 -4.90 20.96 -4.78
N ASN A 424 -5.53 20.89 -3.62
CA ASN A 424 -6.39 21.95 -3.12
C ASN A 424 -5.53 23.19 -2.77
N THR A 425 -5.84 24.35 -3.35
CA THR A 425 -5.04 25.59 -3.20
C THR A 425 -4.83 26.00 -1.75
N SER A 426 -5.87 25.90 -0.91
CA SER A 426 -5.82 26.32 0.50
C SER A 426 -5.16 25.28 1.41
N ARG A 427 -5.40 23.99 1.17
CA ARG A 427 -5.02 22.91 2.10
C ARG A 427 -3.80 22.11 1.65
N GLN A 428 -3.38 22.28 0.40
CA GLN A 428 -2.30 21.52 -0.24
C GLN A 428 -2.51 19.99 -0.13
N THR A 429 -3.78 19.55 -0.08
CA THR A 429 -4.17 18.13 0.00
C THR A 429 -4.70 17.64 -1.36
N PRO A 430 -4.45 16.37 -1.75
CA PRO A 430 -4.97 15.80 -2.99
C PRO A 430 -6.43 15.36 -2.80
N THR A 431 -7.34 16.33 -2.59
CA THR A 431 -8.74 16.05 -2.23
C THR A 431 -9.47 15.21 -3.29
N THR A 432 -9.25 15.47 -4.58
CA THR A 432 -9.91 14.73 -5.68
C THR A 432 -9.48 13.28 -5.73
N ALA A 433 -8.20 13.00 -5.46
CA ALA A 433 -7.68 11.64 -5.36
C ALA A 433 -8.26 10.88 -4.15
N ILE A 434 -8.38 11.54 -3.00
CA ILE A 434 -8.97 10.94 -1.79
C ILE A 434 -10.45 10.59 -2.04
N VAL A 435 -11.20 11.47 -2.72
CA VAL A 435 -12.61 11.22 -3.06
C VAL A 435 -12.74 10.04 -4.02
N LEU A 436 -11.88 9.93 -5.04
CA LEU A 436 -11.86 8.78 -5.95
C LEU A 436 -11.60 7.48 -5.19
N GLN A 437 -10.58 7.46 -4.33
CA GLN A 437 -10.26 6.29 -3.51
C GLN A 437 -11.41 5.91 -2.59
N ALA A 438 -12.05 6.90 -1.93
CA ALA A 438 -13.19 6.67 -1.05
C ALA A 438 -14.39 6.11 -1.81
N ALA A 439 -14.69 6.62 -3.00
CA ALA A 439 -15.77 6.11 -3.84
C ALA A 439 -15.54 4.64 -4.23
N LEU A 440 -14.34 4.32 -4.74
CA LEU A 440 -13.98 2.95 -5.11
C LEU A 440 -14.00 2.01 -3.90
N THR A 441 -13.52 2.47 -2.76
CA THR A 441 -13.52 1.69 -1.51
C THR A 441 -14.95 1.44 -1.02
N GLY A 442 -15.82 2.46 -1.10
CA GLY A 442 -17.23 2.32 -0.76
C GLY A 442 -17.93 1.24 -1.61
N VAL A 443 -17.66 1.21 -2.91
CA VAL A 443 -18.15 0.15 -3.81
C VAL A 443 -17.65 -1.24 -3.38
N MET A 444 -16.36 -1.36 -3.03
CA MET A 444 -15.78 -2.62 -2.55
C MET A 444 -16.38 -3.08 -1.21
N ILE A 445 -16.73 -2.16 -0.30
CA ILE A 445 -17.40 -2.48 0.97
C ILE A 445 -18.82 -3.03 0.72
N LEU A 446 -19.54 -2.51 -0.29
CA LEU A 446 -20.90 -2.95 -0.61
C LEU A 446 -20.93 -4.31 -1.31
N ILE A 447 -20.00 -4.55 -2.24
CA ILE A 447 -19.97 -5.75 -3.10
C ILE A 447 -19.17 -6.90 -2.47
N GLY A 448 -18.10 -6.59 -1.73
CA GLY A 448 -17.05 -7.54 -1.38
C GLY A 448 -17.36 -8.42 -0.16
N SER A 449 -17.20 -9.73 -0.32
CA SER A 449 -16.96 -10.64 0.81
C SER A 449 -15.48 -10.58 1.20
N TYR A 450 -15.18 -10.52 2.51
CA TYR A 450 -13.81 -10.45 3.05
C TYR A 450 -12.86 -11.46 2.38
N ARG A 451 -13.23 -12.75 2.38
CA ARG A 451 -12.37 -13.83 1.89
C ARG A 451 -12.09 -13.71 0.39
N ARG A 452 -13.11 -13.39 -0.40
CA ARG A 452 -12.98 -13.21 -1.86
C ARG A 452 -12.10 -12.01 -2.18
N LEU A 453 -12.26 -10.92 -1.42
CA LEU A 453 -11.52 -9.68 -1.61
C LEU A 453 -10.03 -9.85 -1.28
N VAL A 454 -9.71 -10.59 -0.20
CA VAL A 454 -8.33 -10.96 0.15
C VAL A 454 -7.71 -11.82 -0.96
N ASN A 455 -8.40 -12.87 -1.42
CA ASN A 455 -7.88 -13.75 -2.47
C ASN A 455 -7.58 -13.00 -3.78
N PHE A 456 -8.52 -12.16 -4.23
CA PHE A 456 -8.32 -11.33 -5.42
C PHE A 456 -7.16 -10.34 -5.23
N TYR A 457 -7.12 -9.65 -4.08
CA TYR A 457 -6.09 -8.66 -3.76
C TYR A 457 -4.69 -9.27 -3.84
N SER A 458 -4.45 -10.39 -3.16
CA SER A 458 -3.09 -10.90 -3.02
C SER A 458 -2.54 -11.44 -4.34
N VAL A 459 -3.36 -12.06 -5.21
CA VAL A 459 -2.91 -12.48 -6.55
C VAL A 459 -2.33 -11.29 -7.31
N CYS A 460 -3.07 -10.18 -7.36
CA CYS A 460 -2.59 -8.95 -7.98
C CYS A 460 -1.34 -8.41 -7.27
N ALA A 461 -1.32 -8.40 -5.93
CA ALA A 461 -0.23 -7.84 -5.14
C ALA A 461 1.09 -8.56 -5.39
N TRP A 462 1.09 -9.90 -5.34
CA TRP A 462 2.29 -10.70 -5.53
C TRP A 462 2.86 -10.61 -6.95
N ILE A 463 2.01 -10.47 -7.98
CA ILE A 463 2.47 -10.23 -9.35
C ILE A 463 3.27 -8.93 -9.43
N PHE A 464 2.77 -7.84 -8.83
CA PHE A 464 3.46 -6.56 -8.87
C PHE A 464 4.65 -6.47 -7.91
N TYR A 465 4.63 -7.17 -6.78
CA TYR A 465 5.82 -7.31 -5.93
C TYR A 465 6.93 -8.06 -6.64
N PHE A 466 6.61 -9.12 -7.38
CA PHE A 466 7.54 -9.82 -8.24
C PHE A 466 8.14 -8.87 -9.28
N LEU A 467 7.29 -8.13 -10.02
CA LEU A 467 7.77 -7.19 -11.04
C LEU A 467 8.62 -6.06 -10.45
N ALA A 468 8.26 -5.52 -9.28
CA ALA A 468 9.00 -4.45 -8.63
C ALA A 468 10.40 -4.92 -8.19
N VAL A 469 10.53 -6.11 -7.60
CA VAL A 469 11.84 -6.65 -7.23
C VAL A 469 12.62 -7.16 -8.43
N LEU A 470 11.94 -7.62 -9.49
CA LEU A 470 12.58 -7.90 -10.77
C LEU A 470 13.17 -6.62 -11.39
N ALA A 471 12.48 -5.48 -11.31
CA ALA A 471 13.02 -4.19 -11.73
C ALA A 471 14.33 -3.86 -11.00
N LEU A 472 14.47 -4.19 -9.72
CA LEU A 472 15.72 -4.03 -8.99
C LEU A 472 16.87 -4.84 -9.60
N LEU A 473 16.62 -6.10 -9.99
CA LEU A 473 17.61 -6.94 -10.67
C LEU A 473 17.96 -6.36 -12.05
N VAL A 474 16.97 -5.86 -12.79
CA VAL A 474 17.18 -5.19 -14.09
C VAL A 474 18.05 -3.95 -13.92
N PHE A 475 17.82 -3.12 -12.91
CA PHE A 475 18.64 -1.93 -12.65
C PHE A 475 20.08 -2.27 -12.29
N ARG A 476 20.32 -3.39 -11.60
CA ARG A 476 21.70 -3.86 -11.31
C ARG A 476 22.45 -4.28 -12.56
N TYR A 477 21.75 -4.79 -13.56
CA TYR A 477 22.35 -5.21 -14.83
C TYR A 477 22.52 -4.05 -15.81
N LYS A 478 21.45 -3.26 -16.06
CA LYS A 478 21.47 -2.20 -17.06
C LYS A 478 22.06 -0.88 -16.59
N GLU A 479 21.97 -0.57 -15.29
CA GLU A 479 22.42 0.72 -14.73
C GLU A 479 23.37 0.51 -13.55
N PRO A 480 24.52 -0.16 -13.76
CA PRO A 480 25.43 -0.50 -12.66
C PRO A 480 25.96 0.74 -11.94
N ASP A 481 26.14 1.86 -12.64
CA ASP A 481 26.70 3.10 -12.09
C ASP A 481 25.69 3.99 -11.35
N LEU A 482 24.40 3.61 -11.33
CA LEU A 482 23.39 4.35 -10.60
C LEU A 482 23.71 4.38 -9.11
N LYS A 483 23.69 5.58 -8.50
CA LYS A 483 24.01 5.78 -7.08
C LYS A 483 22.99 5.03 -6.21
N ARG A 484 23.47 4.07 -5.41
CA ARG A 484 22.67 3.26 -4.48
C ARG A 484 23.14 3.53 -3.04
N PRO A 485 22.52 4.46 -2.31
CA PRO A 485 22.90 4.79 -0.93
C PRO A 485 22.73 3.61 0.03
N TYR A 486 21.76 2.74 -0.23
CA TYR A 486 21.59 1.46 0.42
C TYR A 486 21.59 0.36 -0.65
N ARG A 487 22.25 -0.77 -0.35
CA ARG A 487 22.37 -1.92 -1.26
C ARG A 487 22.13 -3.22 -0.49
N VAL A 488 21.15 -4.00 -0.91
CA VAL A 488 20.84 -5.31 -0.36
C VAL A 488 21.77 -6.38 -0.96
N TRP A 489 21.96 -7.51 -0.27
CA TRP A 489 22.69 -8.65 -0.83
C TRP A 489 21.95 -9.22 -2.05
N LEU A 490 22.67 -9.66 -3.10
CA LEU A 490 22.05 -10.14 -4.34
C LEU A 490 21.19 -11.40 -4.14
N SER A 491 21.48 -12.21 -3.12
CA SER A 491 20.67 -13.37 -2.77
C SER A 491 19.26 -13.00 -2.33
N THR A 492 19.07 -11.85 -1.68
CA THR A 492 17.77 -11.40 -1.14
C THR A 492 16.71 -11.16 -2.24
N PRO A 493 16.95 -10.34 -3.29
CA PRO A 493 15.97 -10.14 -4.36
C PRO A 493 15.73 -11.42 -5.18
N ILE A 494 16.73 -12.29 -5.35
CA ILE A 494 16.55 -13.58 -6.04
C ILE A 494 15.61 -14.48 -5.24
N LEU A 495 15.86 -14.62 -3.92
CA LEU A 495 15.01 -15.39 -3.02
C LEU A 495 13.57 -14.84 -3.01
N PHE A 496 13.43 -13.52 -2.91
CA PHE A 496 12.12 -12.88 -2.89
C PHE A 496 11.38 -13.07 -4.22
N CYS A 497 12.05 -12.96 -5.38
CA CYS A 497 11.44 -13.24 -6.68
C CYS A 497 10.97 -14.70 -6.79
N ALA A 498 11.79 -15.66 -6.32
CA ALA A 498 11.40 -17.08 -6.31
C ALA A 498 10.16 -17.32 -5.43
N LEU A 499 10.12 -16.69 -4.24
CA LEU A 499 8.97 -16.76 -3.35
C LEU A 499 7.73 -16.10 -3.97
N ALA A 500 7.85 -14.90 -4.52
CA ALA A 500 6.74 -14.17 -5.10
C ALA A 500 6.14 -14.94 -6.28
N LEU A 501 6.98 -15.58 -7.10
CA LEU A 501 6.52 -16.47 -8.18
C LEU A 501 5.78 -17.68 -7.62
N PHE A 502 6.32 -18.33 -6.58
CA PHE A 502 5.65 -19.43 -5.91
C PHE A 502 4.26 -19.03 -5.38
N LEU A 503 4.17 -17.90 -4.67
CA LEU A 503 2.92 -17.38 -4.12
C LEU A 503 1.94 -16.87 -5.16
N CYS A 504 2.38 -16.55 -6.38
CA CYS A 504 1.47 -16.30 -7.49
C CYS A 504 0.76 -17.58 -7.96
N THR A 505 1.39 -18.75 -7.82
CA THR A 505 0.82 -20.01 -8.32
C THR A 505 -0.16 -20.69 -7.35
N THR A 506 0.00 -20.48 -6.05
CA THR A 506 -0.83 -21.16 -5.04
C THR A 506 -2.32 -20.82 -5.10
N PRO A 507 -2.75 -19.58 -5.40
CA PRO A 507 -4.17 -19.24 -5.47
C PRO A 507 -4.89 -19.92 -6.63
N PHE A 508 -4.19 -20.32 -7.69
CA PHE A 508 -4.80 -21.07 -8.80
C PHE A 508 -5.32 -22.45 -8.39
N ILE A 509 -4.76 -23.01 -7.32
CA ILE A 509 -5.20 -24.29 -6.76
C ILE A 509 -6.32 -24.07 -5.74
N ALA A 510 -6.17 -23.07 -4.87
CA ALA A 510 -7.10 -22.83 -3.76
C ALA A 510 -8.38 -22.06 -4.14
N ALA A 511 -8.27 -21.13 -5.10
CA ALA A 511 -9.34 -20.21 -5.51
C ALA A 511 -9.18 -19.88 -7.02
N PRO A 512 -9.44 -20.86 -7.91
CA PRO A 512 -9.16 -20.74 -9.34
C PRO A 512 -9.96 -19.63 -10.01
N TYR A 513 -11.24 -19.44 -9.64
CA TYR A 513 -12.12 -18.44 -10.25
C TYR A 513 -11.66 -17.02 -9.92
N GLU A 514 -11.34 -16.75 -8.65
CA GLU A 514 -10.83 -15.45 -8.21
C GLU A 514 -9.47 -15.14 -8.84
N SER A 515 -8.60 -16.15 -8.98
CA SER A 515 -7.28 -16.01 -9.58
C SER A 515 -7.35 -15.73 -11.09
N LEU A 516 -8.25 -16.43 -11.80
CA LEU A 516 -8.53 -16.18 -13.22
C LEU A 516 -9.14 -14.79 -13.42
N ALA A 517 -10.07 -14.38 -12.54
CA ALA A 517 -10.64 -13.04 -12.59
C ALA A 517 -9.59 -11.96 -12.34
N ALA A 518 -8.68 -12.17 -11.39
CA ALA A 518 -7.57 -11.25 -11.10
C ALA A 518 -6.64 -11.09 -12.31
N ILE A 519 -6.22 -12.19 -12.92
CA ILE A 519 -5.43 -12.16 -14.16
C ILE A 519 -6.19 -11.47 -15.29
N GLY A 520 -7.45 -11.83 -15.50
CA GLY A 520 -8.30 -11.21 -16.52
C GLY A 520 -8.41 -9.70 -16.33
N PHE A 521 -8.50 -9.23 -15.09
CA PHE A 521 -8.54 -7.82 -14.75
C PHE A 521 -7.19 -7.11 -14.99
N VAL A 522 -6.06 -7.77 -14.70
CA VAL A 522 -4.72 -7.25 -15.04
C VAL A 522 -4.60 -7.09 -16.56
N PHE A 523 -5.04 -8.08 -17.35
CA PHE A 523 -5.02 -7.99 -18.81
C PHE A 523 -6.02 -6.98 -19.37
N LEU A 524 -7.15 -6.74 -18.69
CA LEU A 524 -8.13 -5.71 -19.07
C LEU A 524 -7.51 -4.29 -19.07
N ALA A 525 -6.44 -4.05 -18.32
CA ALA A 525 -5.74 -2.78 -18.35
C ALA A 525 -5.06 -2.50 -19.72
N ILE A 526 -4.71 -3.53 -20.49
CA ILE A 526 -4.06 -3.38 -21.80
C ILE A 526 -4.96 -2.69 -22.84
N PRO A 527 -6.19 -3.16 -23.12
CA PRO A 527 -7.05 -2.48 -24.09
C PRO A 527 -7.41 -1.07 -23.62
N ILE A 528 -7.57 -0.84 -22.32
CA ILE A 528 -7.81 0.50 -21.75
C ILE A 528 -6.61 1.41 -22.03
N TRP A 529 -5.39 0.92 -21.84
CA TRP A 529 -4.17 1.66 -22.17
C TRP A 529 -4.08 1.98 -23.66
N LEU A 530 -4.38 1.01 -24.54
CA LEU A 530 -4.36 1.23 -25.99
C LEU A 530 -5.38 2.30 -26.41
N VAL A 531 -6.58 2.30 -25.84
CA VAL A 531 -7.58 3.34 -26.06
C VAL A 531 -7.08 4.68 -25.53
N HIS A 532 -6.51 4.71 -24.32
CA HIS A 532 -6.00 5.93 -23.70
C HIS A 532 -4.83 6.56 -24.49
N VAL A 533 -3.89 5.75 -24.97
CA VAL A 533 -2.75 6.19 -25.79
C VAL A 533 -3.21 6.63 -27.18
N ARG A 534 -4.13 5.88 -27.82
CA ARG A 534 -4.63 6.18 -29.17
C ARG A 534 -5.57 7.38 -29.22
N PHE A 535 -6.37 7.60 -28.17
CA PHE A 535 -7.35 8.69 -28.10
C PHE A 535 -6.92 9.83 -27.17
N ARG A 536 -5.64 9.91 -26.76
CA ARG A 536 -5.13 10.92 -25.82
C ARG A 536 -5.52 12.35 -26.23
N GLN A 537 -5.41 12.68 -27.52
CA GLN A 537 -5.81 13.99 -28.05
C GLN A 537 -7.34 14.18 -28.08
N ASN A 538 -8.10 13.17 -28.51
CA ASN A 538 -9.56 13.27 -28.64
C ASN A 538 -10.28 13.27 -27.28
N ILE A 539 -9.86 12.42 -26.33
CA ILE A 539 -10.43 12.38 -24.97
C ILE A 539 -10.08 13.65 -24.21
N PHE A 540 -8.84 14.15 -24.32
CA PHE A 540 -8.47 15.43 -23.72
C PHE A 540 -9.35 16.56 -24.25
N ASN A 541 -9.55 16.64 -25.58
CA ASN A 541 -10.42 17.63 -26.21
C ASN A 541 -11.89 17.47 -25.83
N SER A 542 -12.43 16.26 -25.76
CA SER A 542 -13.82 16.02 -25.31
C SER A 542 -14.01 16.38 -23.83
N TRP A 543 -13.04 16.09 -22.98
CA TRP A 543 -13.13 16.35 -21.54
C TRP A 543 -12.93 17.84 -21.21
N THR A 544 -12.01 18.54 -21.88
CA THR A 544 -11.88 20.01 -21.77
C THR A 544 -13.11 20.72 -22.31
N ASN A 545 -13.70 20.23 -23.41
CA ASN A 545 -14.95 20.76 -23.93
C ASN A 545 -16.13 20.53 -22.97
N MET A 546 -16.20 19.36 -22.32
CA MET A 546 -17.24 19.05 -21.33
C MET A 546 -17.07 19.88 -20.05
N VAL A 547 -15.86 19.99 -19.50
CA VAL A 547 -15.59 20.82 -18.32
C VAL A 547 -15.74 22.31 -18.63
N GLY A 548 -15.35 22.74 -19.83
CA GLY A 548 -15.58 24.09 -20.34
C GLY A 548 -17.07 24.38 -20.55
N TRP A 549 -17.84 23.41 -21.00
CA TRP A 549 -19.30 23.50 -21.07
C TRP A 549 -19.94 23.64 -19.68
N PHE A 550 -19.52 22.83 -18.70
CA PHE A 550 -20.01 22.97 -17.32
C PHE A 550 -19.61 24.30 -16.66
N LYS A 551 -18.40 24.81 -16.91
CA LYS A 551 -17.97 26.15 -16.46
C LYS A 551 -18.79 27.27 -17.10
N ARG A 552 -19.00 27.21 -18.42
CA ARG A 552 -19.84 28.17 -19.16
C ARG A 552 -21.29 28.15 -18.67
N ARG A 553 -21.83 26.97 -18.37
CA ARG A 553 -23.17 26.84 -17.78
C ARG A 553 -23.22 27.48 -16.38
N ARG A 554 -22.22 27.25 -15.52
CA ARG A 554 -22.13 27.88 -14.19
C ARG A 554 -21.96 29.40 -14.24
N GLN A 555 -21.23 29.93 -15.22
CA GLN A 555 -21.12 31.38 -15.44
C GLN A 555 -22.41 31.98 -16.02
N GLY A 556 -23.13 31.25 -16.88
CA GLY A 556 -24.44 31.65 -17.39
C GLY A 556 -25.50 31.83 -16.30
N TYR A 557 -25.51 30.96 -15.28
CA TYR A 557 -26.41 31.11 -14.12
C TYR A 557 -26.04 32.31 -13.23
N ARG A 558 -24.75 32.60 -13.03
CA ARG A 558 -24.31 33.80 -12.30
C ARG A 558 -24.56 35.12 -13.04
N GLY A 559 -24.59 35.09 -14.38
CA GLY A 559 -24.95 36.25 -15.19
C GLY A 559 -26.46 36.55 -15.15
N MET A 560 -27.31 35.53 -14.97
CA MET A 560 -28.75 35.72 -14.81
C MET A 560 -29.11 36.25 -13.41
N GLU A 561 -28.46 35.76 -12.34
CA GLU A 561 -28.69 36.27 -10.98
C GLU A 561 -28.27 37.75 -10.79
N MET A 562 -27.29 38.25 -11.55
CA MET A 562 -26.93 39.68 -11.51
C MET A 562 -27.82 40.54 -12.41
N ALA A 563 -28.39 40.00 -13.49
CA ALA A 563 -29.37 40.71 -14.31
C ALA A 563 -30.72 40.85 -13.61
N GLU A 564 -31.12 39.87 -12.78
CA GLU A 564 -32.37 39.93 -12.00
C GLU A 564 -32.26 40.81 -10.74
N ALA A 565 -31.05 41.11 -10.27
CA ALA A 565 -30.81 42.00 -9.13
C ALA A 565 -30.70 43.49 -9.52
N ASP A 566 -30.45 43.79 -10.78
CA ASP A 566 -30.42 45.16 -11.32
C ASP A 566 -31.82 45.63 -11.83
N ASP A 567 -32.81 44.73 -11.87
CA ASP A 567 -34.19 44.99 -12.34
C ASP A 567 -35.26 44.94 -11.20
N ILE A 568 -34.87 45.10 -9.92
CA ILE A 568 -35.79 45.25 -8.77
C ILE A 568 -35.60 46.59 -8.05
#